data_AF-A0A0G4I6Y5-F1
#
_entry.id   AF-A0A0G4I6Y5-F1
#
_cell.length_a   1.000
_cell.length_b   1.000
_cell.length_c   1.000
_cell.angle_alpha   90.00
_cell.angle_beta   90.00
_cell.angle_gamma   90.00
#
_symmetry.space_group_name_H-M   'P 1'
#
loop_
_entity.id
_entity.type
_entity.pdbx_description
1 polymer ?
#
loop_
_entity_poly.entity_id
_entity_poly.type
_entity_poly.pdbx_seq_one_letter_code
_entity_poly.pdbx_strand_id
1 'polypeptide(L)'
;MCIDYTQLNKICVRDRYPLPHPDNLISRLHGAKYFSSLDLRQYFHQIRVAEGDEEKTAFITSRTPEEHKRDVEAVLQLLADESLYVKLSKCDWFRTEAKFLGLVISEGGFRPAPEKVQGLQDFPKPTDCTSLRQFLGLWNWFRKFVRGYSQVASPLLSLLRTSIPFMWEPVHDQAFVALKKAVFELATLALPDPSQPVYIAHDAS
;
A
#
# COMPACT_ATOMS: atom_id res chain seq x y z
N MET A 1 23.63 5.00 10.94
CA MET A 1 23.42 5.73 12.21
C MET A 1 21.92 6.02 12.30
N CYS A 2 21.24 5.50 13.31
CA CYS A 2 19.83 5.82 13.59
C CYS A 2 19.81 6.90 14.66
N ILE A 3 19.16 8.03 14.42
CA ILE A 3 19.09 9.16 15.35
C ILE A 3 17.69 9.14 15.97
N ASP A 4 17.61 9.14 17.30
CA ASP A 4 16.33 9.16 18.01
C ASP A 4 15.77 10.59 18.07
N TYR A 5 14.75 10.84 17.27
CA TYR A 5 14.04 12.12 17.23
C TYR A 5 12.78 12.15 18.11
N THR A 6 12.56 11.17 18.99
CA THR A 6 11.30 11.05 19.76
C THR A 6 10.98 12.29 20.59
N GLN A 7 11.99 12.92 21.21
CA GLN A 7 11.78 14.16 21.99
C GLN A 7 11.58 15.38 21.08
N LEU A 8 12.27 15.44 19.94
CA LEU A 8 12.13 16.51 18.96
C LEU A 8 10.73 16.48 18.32
N ASN A 9 10.22 15.30 17.97
CA ASN A 9 8.89 15.10 17.40
C ASN A 9 7.73 15.53 18.33
N LYS A 10 7.98 15.67 19.65
CA LYS A 10 6.98 16.18 20.60
C LYS A 10 6.85 17.70 20.57
N ILE A 11 7.93 18.40 20.21
CA ILE A 11 7.99 19.86 20.18
C ILE A 11 7.80 20.44 18.77
N CYS A 12 7.99 19.63 17.73
CA CYS A 12 7.71 20.02 16.36
C CYS A 12 6.19 20.20 16.12
N VAL A 13 5.82 21.28 15.44
CA VAL A 13 4.47 21.46 14.92
C VAL A 13 4.21 20.36 13.90
N ARG A 14 3.11 19.62 14.09
CA ARG A 14 2.70 18.60 13.12
C ARG A 14 2.12 19.29 11.91
N ASP A 15 2.95 19.47 10.89
CA ASP A 15 2.42 19.78 9.57
C ASP A 15 1.72 18.54 9.01
N ARG A 16 0.46 18.72 8.60
CA ARG A 16 -0.34 17.68 7.98
C ARG A 16 -0.50 18.05 6.52
N TYR A 17 0.53 17.77 5.74
CA TYR A 17 0.39 17.84 4.30
C TYR A 17 -0.69 16.83 3.85
N PRO A 18 -1.72 17.27 3.11
CA PRO A 18 -2.82 16.40 2.71
C PRO A 18 -2.36 15.44 1.62
N LEU A 19 -1.83 14.30 2.02
CA LEU A 19 -1.47 13.24 1.09
C LEU A 19 -2.74 12.63 0.47
N PRO A 20 -2.78 12.45 -0.87
CA PRO A 20 -3.90 11.80 -1.51
C PRO A 20 -4.02 10.35 -1.05
N HIS A 21 -5.27 9.87 -0.91
CA HIS A 21 -5.51 8.49 -0.52
C HIS A 21 -4.87 7.53 -1.54
N PRO A 22 -4.17 6.45 -1.10
CA PRO A 22 -3.48 5.53 -2.01
C PRO A 22 -4.38 4.98 -3.13
N ASP A 23 -5.65 4.69 -2.84
CA ASP A 23 -6.61 4.20 -3.84
C ASP A 23 -6.88 5.22 -4.94
N ASN A 24 -6.85 6.53 -4.63
CA ASN A 24 -7.00 7.58 -5.64
C ASN A 24 -5.79 7.63 -6.57
N LEU A 25 -4.58 7.45 -6.02
CA LEU A 25 -3.35 7.38 -6.82
C LEU A 25 -3.36 6.17 -7.75
N ILE A 26 -3.77 5.01 -7.23
CA ILE A 26 -3.87 3.77 -8.00
C ILE A 26 -4.89 3.90 -9.13
N SER A 27 -6.04 4.53 -8.87
CA SER A 27 -7.09 4.72 -9.89
C SER A 27 -6.61 5.55 -11.10
N ARG A 28 -5.63 6.45 -10.92
CA ARG A 28 -5.02 7.22 -12.02
C ARG A 28 -4.19 6.37 -12.97
N LEU A 29 -3.82 5.16 -12.55
CA LEU A 29 -3.04 4.20 -13.35
C LEU A 29 -3.90 3.41 -14.34
N HIS A 30 -5.22 3.63 -14.35
CA HIS A 30 -6.12 2.96 -15.27
C HIS A 30 -5.70 3.14 -16.74
N GLY A 31 -5.57 2.02 -17.46
CA GLY A 31 -5.18 1.98 -18.87
C GLY A 31 -3.68 2.08 -19.14
N ALA A 32 -2.83 2.20 -18.11
CA ALA A 32 -1.38 2.13 -18.26
C ALA A 32 -0.92 0.68 -18.48
N LYS A 33 -0.02 0.47 -19.44
CA LYS A 33 0.59 -0.83 -19.75
C LYS A 33 2.07 -0.91 -19.37
N TYR A 34 2.72 0.26 -19.33
CA TYR A 34 4.13 0.40 -19.03
C TYR A 34 4.30 1.33 -17.84
N PHE A 35 5.15 0.91 -16.91
CA PHE A 35 5.41 1.61 -15.68
C PHE A 35 6.91 1.85 -15.53
N SER A 36 7.28 3.06 -15.13
CA SER A 36 8.63 3.39 -14.69
C SER A 36 8.58 4.02 -13.30
N SER A 37 9.44 3.52 -12.41
CA SER A 37 9.58 3.99 -11.04
C SER A 37 10.94 4.64 -10.86
N LEU A 38 10.92 5.87 -10.33
CA LEU A 38 12.11 6.68 -10.09
C LEU A 38 12.34 6.77 -8.57
N ASP A 39 13.48 6.27 -8.11
CA ASP A 39 13.90 6.41 -6.71
C ASP A 39 14.94 7.52 -6.61
N LEU A 40 14.63 8.60 -5.88
CA LEU A 40 15.57 9.68 -5.65
C LEU A 40 16.65 9.25 -4.65
N ARG A 41 17.91 9.49 -4.99
CA ARG A 41 19.04 9.11 -4.14
C ARG A 41 19.02 9.98 -2.89
N GLN A 42 18.98 9.38 -1.70
CA GLN A 42 19.08 10.13 -0.43
C GLN A 42 18.20 11.40 -0.44
N TYR A 43 16.95 11.27 -0.87
CA TYR A 43 16.00 12.39 -1.05
C TYR A 43 16.03 13.38 0.13
N PHE A 44 15.92 12.87 1.37
CA PHE A 44 15.99 13.67 2.59
C PHE A 44 17.30 14.48 2.79
N HIS A 45 18.39 14.13 2.11
CA HIS A 45 19.68 14.83 2.20
C HIS A 45 19.94 15.76 1.00
N GLN A 46 19.18 15.60 -0.09
CA GLN A 46 19.32 16.41 -1.30
C GLN A 46 18.38 17.61 -1.29
N ILE A 47 17.28 17.52 -0.55
CA ILE A 47 16.38 18.65 -0.31
C ILE A 47 17.02 19.56 0.73
N ARG A 48 17.24 20.81 0.39
CA ARG A 48 17.47 21.85 1.40
C ARG A 48 16.10 22.20 2.01
N VAL A 49 15.98 22.06 3.33
CA VAL A 49 14.81 22.56 4.08
C VAL A 49 14.69 24.06 3.81
N ALA A 50 13.61 24.47 3.16
CA ALA A 50 13.24 25.85 2.92
C ALA A 50 11.84 26.09 3.49
N GLU A 51 11.58 27.30 3.96
CA GLU A 51 10.30 27.67 4.55
C GLU A 51 9.22 27.67 3.46
N GLY A 52 8.40 26.61 3.38
CA GLY A 52 7.19 26.62 2.55
C GLY A 52 6.67 25.29 2.00
N ASP A 53 7.46 24.49 1.26
CA ASP A 53 6.85 23.44 0.42
C ASP A 53 7.84 22.32 0.03
N GLU A 54 7.76 21.19 0.74
CA GLU A 54 8.73 20.09 0.70
C GLU A 54 8.40 18.92 -0.24
N GLU A 55 7.28 18.89 -0.97
CA GLU A 55 6.82 17.65 -1.61
C GLU A 55 6.54 17.73 -3.12
N LYS A 56 7.18 16.84 -3.90
CA LYS A 56 6.64 16.28 -5.16
C LYS A 56 7.40 15.00 -5.56
N THR A 57 6.80 13.84 -5.26
CA THR A 57 7.20 12.54 -5.82
C THR A 57 6.71 12.44 -7.26
N ALA A 58 7.60 12.18 -8.23
CA ALA A 58 7.25 11.99 -9.63
C ALA A 58 7.15 10.50 -9.99
N PHE A 59 5.98 10.07 -10.45
CA PHE A 59 5.76 8.77 -11.11
C PHE A 59 5.33 9.03 -12.55
N ILE A 60 5.80 8.21 -13.49
CA ILE A 60 5.53 8.39 -14.92
C ILE A 60 4.74 7.20 -15.43
N THR A 61 3.57 7.49 -15.99
CA THR A 61 2.59 6.49 -16.42
C THR A 61 2.10 6.89 -17.79
N SER A 62 2.20 5.99 -18.77
CA SER A 62 1.87 6.33 -20.17
C SER A 62 1.20 5.14 -20.84
N ARG A 63 0.43 5.41 -21.89
CA ARG A 63 -0.39 4.38 -22.58
C ARG A 63 0.37 3.70 -23.70
N THR A 64 1.31 4.40 -24.33
CA THR A 64 2.13 3.89 -25.44
C THR A 64 3.64 4.02 -25.14
N PRO A 65 4.48 3.18 -25.76
CA PRO A 65 5.94 3.28 -25.66
C PRO A 65 6.49 4.66 -26.03
N GLU A 66 5.94 5.27 -27.08
CA GLU A 66 6.41 6.54 -27.65
C GLU A 66 6.02 7.74 -26.80
N GLU A 67 4.86 7.70 -26.13
CA GLU A 67 4.50 8.66 -25.09
C GLU A 67 5.38 8.46 -23.85
N HIS A 68 5.60 7.22 -23.43
CA HIS A 68 6.38 6.93 -22.24
C HIS A 68 7.81 7.46 -22.31
N LYS A 69 8.45 7.32 -23.47
CA LYS A 69 9.78 7.88 -23.70
C LYS A 69 9.79 9.40 -23.53
N ARG A 70 8.81 10.10 -24.11
CA ARG A 70 8.68 11.57 -24.00
C ARG A 70 8.44 12.01 -22.57
N ASP A 71 7.56 11.31 -21.85
CA ASP A 71 7.24 11.64 -20.46
C ASP A 71 8.44 11.41 -19.53
N VAL A 72 9.19 10.32 -19.74
CA VAL A 72 10.44 10.04 -19.03
C VAL A 72 11.49 11.13 -19.28
N GLU A 73 11.71 11.52 -20.53
CA GLU A 73 12.65 12.59 -20.89
C GLU A 73 12.28 13.92 -20.23
N ALA A 74 10.99 14.29 -20.21
CA ALA A 74 10.51 15.52 -19.58
C ALA A 74 10.75 15.54 -18.06
N VAL A 75 10.51 14.43 -17.36
CA VAL A 75 10.76 14.34 -15.91
C VAL A 75 12.25 14.33 -15.61
N LEU A 76 13.07 13.65 -16.42
CA LEU A 76 14.52 13.69 -16.25
C LEU A 76 15.07 15.12 -16.44
N GLN A 77 14.48 15.90 -17.36
CA GLN A 77 14.83 17.29 -17.54
C GLN A 77 14.44 18.14 -16.31
N LEU A 78 13.22 17.99 -15.80
CA LEU A 78 12.79 18.68 -14.56
C LEU A 78 13.68 18.34 -13.36
N LEU A 79 14.07 17.07 -13.21
CA LEU A 79 14.97 16.66 -12.15
C LEU A 79 16.37 17.26 -12.31
N ALA A 80 16.85 17.40 -13.56
CA ALA A 80 18.12 18.04 -13.85
C ALA A 80 18.08 19.55 -13.55
N ASP A 81 16.98 20.23 -13.90
CA ASP A 81 16.79 21.66 -13.66
C ASP A 81 16.73 21.97 -12.15
N GLU A 82 16.08 21.10 -11.36
CA GLU A 82 15.97 21.19 -9.90
C GLU A 82 17.17 20.58 -9.13
N SER A 83 18.23 20.16 -9.84
CA SER A 83 19.43 19.54 -9.24
C SER A 83 19.15 18.32 -8.35
N LEU A 84 18.11 17.55 -8.67
CA LEU A 84 17.73 16.32 -7.97
C LEU A 84 18.38 15.10 -8.62
N TYR A 85 19.02 14.25 -7.83
CA TYR A 85 19.73 13.08 -8.34
C TYR A 85 18.96 11.79 -8.11
N VAL A 86 18.71 11.07 -9.21
CA VAL A 86 18.07 9.76 -9.19
C VAL A 86 19.08 8.65 -8.85
N LYS A 87 18.67 7.68 -8.04
CA LYS A 87 19.42 6.45 -7.82
C LYS A 87 19.05 5.43 -8.90
N LEU A 88 19.78 5.46 -10.01
CA LEU A 88 19.56 4.57 -11.15
C LEU A 88 19.48 3.07 -10.77
N SER A 89 20.28 2.62 -9.79
CA SER A 89 20.28 1.22 -9.35
C SER A 89 19.02 0.75 -8.64
N LYS A 90 18.12 1.68 -8.29
CA LYS A 90 16.81 1.38 -7.69
C LYS A 90 15.64 1.78 -8.60
N CYS A 91 15.93 2.28 -9.79
CA CYS A 91 14.90 2.64 -10.75
C CYS A 91 14.51 1.43 -11.58
N ASP A 92 13.21 1.28 -11.77
CA ASP A 92 12.64 0.31 -12.68
C ASP A 92 12.15 1.05 -13.92
N TRP A 93 12.59 0.62 -15.09
CA TRP A 93 12.27 1.26 -16.36
C TRP A 93 11.47 0.32 -17.24
N PHE A 94 10.41 0.86 -17.85
CA PHE A 94 9.67 0.21 -18.92
C PHE A 94 9.19 -1.21 -18.55
N ARG A 95 8.67 -1.37 -17.34
CA ARG A 95 8.16 -2.66 -16.85
C ARG A 95 6.67 -2.80 -17.13
N THR A 96 6.23 -4.04 -17.32
CA THR A 96 4.80 -4.41 -17.41
C THR A 96 4.15 -4.55 -16.03
N GLU A 97 4.96 -4.66 -14.97
CA GLU A 97 4.54 -4.61 -13.58
C GLU A 97 5.40 -3.61 -12.80
N ALA A 98 4.81 -2.85 -11.88
CA ALA A 98 5.53 -1.97 -10.98
C ALA A 98 5.16 -2.22 -9.52
N LYS A 99 6.14 -2.04 -8.62
CA LYS A 99 5.90 -2.01 -7.18
C LYS A 99 5.60 -0.59 -6.74
N PHE A 100 4.46 -0.38 -6.08
CA PHE A 100 4.05 0.92 -5.58
C PHE A 100 3.24 0.80 -4.29
N LEU A 101 3.64 1.52 -3.23
CA LEU A 101 2.96 1.53 -1.91
C LEU A 101 2.66 0.14 -1.32
N GLY A 102 3.54 -0.84 -1.54
CA GLY A 102 3.37 -2.22 -1.06
C GLY A 102 2.42 -3.07 -1.92
N LEU A 103 2.05 -2.59 -3.10
CA LEU A 103 1.29 -3.30 -4.11
C LEU A 103 2.18 -3.60 -5.32
N VAL A 104 1.82 -4.65 -6.04
CA VAL A 104 2.27 -4.91 -7.41
C VAL A 104 1.13 -4.52 -8.33
N ILE A 105 1.42 -3.64 -9.28
CA ILE A 105 0.47 -3.07 -10.24
C ILE A 105 0.85 -3.56 -11.63
N SER A 106 -0.12 -4.07 -12.38
CA SER A 106 0.03 -4.54 -13.75
C SER A 106 -1.19 -4.12 -14.58
N GLU A 107 -1.18 -4.40 -15.89
CA GLU A 107 -2.33 -4.16 -16.77
C GLU A 107 -3.62 -4.83 -16.25
N GLY A 108 -3.50 -6.01 -15.63
CA GLY A 108 -4.64 -6.77 -15.10
C GLY A 108 -5.19 -6.27 -13.77
N GLY A 109 -4.58 -5.25 -13.16
CA GLY A 109 -5.00 -4.71 -11.88
C GLY A 109 -3.85 -4.58 -10.87
N PHE A 110 -4.19 -4.63 -9.59
CA PHE A 110 -3.24 -4.54 -8.50
C PHE A 110 -3.48 -5.59 -7.43
N ARG A 111 -2.39 -6.06 -6.82
CA ARG A 111 -2.38 -7.07 -5.76
C ARG A 111 -1.33 -6.74 -4.70
N PRO A 112 -1.44 -7.28 -3.48
CA PRO A 112 -0.40 -7.13 -2.46
C PRO A 112 0.96 -7.63 -2.95
N ALA A 113 2.03 -6.89 -2.63
CA ALA A 113 3.37 -7.34 -2.90
C ALA A 113 3.71 -8.56 -2.03
N PRO A 114 4.39 -9.59 -2.56
CA PRO A 114 4.67 -10.84 -1.84
C PRO A 114 5.45 -10.62 -0.54
N GLU A 115 6.34 -9.62 -0.51
CA GLU A 115 7.08 -9.18 0.68
C GLU A 115 6.19 -8.67 1.82
N LYS A 116 5.05 -8.04 1.51
CA LYS A 116 4.05 -7.61 2.51
C LYS A 116 3.23 -8.78 3.01
N VAL A 117 3.03 -9.78 2.17
CA VAL A 117 2.24 -10.97 2.45
C VAL A 117 2.97 -11.94 3.39
N GLN A 118 4.28 -12.05 3.26
CA GLN A 118 5.10 -12.97 4.05
C GLN A 118 4.91 -12.76 5.57
N GLY A 119 4.84 -11.50 6.03
CA GLY A 119 4.62 -11.19 7.44
C GLY A 119 3.28 -11.67 8.02
N LEU A 120 2.28 -11.94 7.18
CA LEU A 120 1.00 -12.53 7.61
C LEU A 120 1.12 -14.04 7.86
N GLN A 121 1.98 -14.72 7.11
CA GLN A 121 2.15 -16.17 7.20
C GLN A 121 2.88 -16.56 8.49
N ASP A 122 3.89 -15.78 8.87
CA ASP A 122 4.71 -16.04 10.05
C ASP A 122 4.12 -15.52 11.35
N PHE A 123 2.95 -14.86 11.29
CA PHE A 123 2.34 -14.28 12.48
C PHE A 123 1.95 -15.39 13.48
N PRO A 124 2.41 -15.30 14.75
CA PRO A 124 2.15 -16.31 15.77
C PRO A 124 0.68 -16.29 16.20
N LYS A 125 0.18 -17.41 16.73
CA LYS A 125 -1.18 -17.48 17.25
C LYS A 125 -1.38 -16.44 18.37
N PRO A 126 -2.37 -15.54 18.27
CA PRO A 126 -2.64 -14.57 19.32
C PRO A 126 -3.02 -15.24 20.64
N THR A 127 -2.42 -14.79 21.74
CA THR A 127 -2.67 -15.30 23.09
C THR A 127 -3.40 -14.30 23.99
N ASP A 128 -3.53 -13.05 23.54
CA ASP A 128 -4.18 -11.97 24.26
C ASP A 128 -4.89 -10.98 23.32
N CYS A 129 -5.70 -10.07 23.89
CA CYS A 129 -6.40 -9.05 23.11
C CYS A 129 -5.44 -8.11 22.36
N THR A 130 -4.22 -7.90 22.87
CA THR A 130 -3.24 -6.98 22.27
C THR A 130 -2.65 -7.55 20.99
N SER A 131 -2.13 -8.77 21.05
CA SER A 131 -1.64 -9.53 19.90
C SER A 131 -2.75 -9.77 18.88
N LEU A 132 -4.00 -9.99 19.32
CA LEU A 132 -5.13 -10.12 18.42
C LEU A 132 -5.46 -8.80 17.70
N ARG A 133 -5.41 -7.65 18.39
CA ARG A 133 -5.56 -6.33 17.73
C ARG A 133 -4.45 -6.07 16.73
N GLN A 134 -3.21 -6.45 17.05
CA GLN A 134 -2.08 -6.31 16.13
C GLN A 134 -2.29 -7.16 14.86
N PHE A 135 -2.72 -8.41 15.03
CA PHE A 135 -3.05 -9.31 13.93
C PHE A 135 -4.16 -8.73 13.05
N LEU A 136 -5.31 -8.38 13.64
CA LEU A 136 -6.45 -7.83 12.89
C LEU A 136 -6.14 -6.46 12.27
N GLY A 137 -5.33 -5.64 12.94
CA GLY A 137 -4.84 -4.36 12.41
C GLY A 137 -4.01 -4.53 11.15
N LEU A 138 -3.12 -5.55 11.13
CA LEU A 138 -2.35 -5.89 9.94
C LEU A 138 -3.27 -6.39 8.80
N TRP A 139 -4.24 -7.27 9.13
CA TRP A 139 -5.23 -7.78 8.18
C TRP A 139 -6.16 -6.73 7.61
N ASN A 140 -6.41 -5.62 8.32
CA ASN A 140 -7.30 -4.57 7.87
C ASN A 140 -6.86 -3.95 6.53
N TRP A 141 -5.55 -3.87 6.25
CA TRP A 141 -5.05 -3.41 4.95
C TRP A 141 -5.37 -4.41 3.82
N PHE A 142 -5.37 -5.70 4.12
CA PHE A 142 -5.63 -6.78 3.16
C PHE A 142 -7.11 -7.06 2.93
N ARG A 143 -8.01 -6.52 3.76
CA ARG A 143 -9.46 -6.83 3.77
C ARG A 143 -10.12 -6.75 2.38
N LYS A 144 -9.69 -5.79 1.53
CA LYS A 144 -10.27 -5.57 0.19
C LYS A 144 -9.92 -6.66 -0.82
N PHE A 145 -8.86 -7.43 -0.56
CA PHE A 145 -8.40 -8.53 -1.40
C PHE A 145 -8.98 -9.89 -0.95
N VAL A 146 -9.69 -9.93 0.18
CA VAL A 146 -10.28 -11.14 0.76
C VAL A 146 -11.80 -11.08 0.60
N ARG A 147 -12.33 -12.02 -0.18
CA ARG A 147 -13.79 -12.17 -0.32
C ARG A 147 -14.41 -12.60 1.01
N GLY A 148 -15.45 -11.90 1.46
CA GLY A 148 -16.14 -12.23 2.71
C GLY A 148 -15.30 -12.01 3.98
N TYR A 149 -14.29 -11.14 3.95
CA TYR A 149 -13.40 -10.88 5.10
C TYR A 149 -14.15 -10.71 6.43
N SER A 150 -15.23 -9.92 6.42
CA SER A 150 -16.02 -9.66 7.62
C SER A 150 -16.61 -10.92 8.26
N GLN A 151 -17.06 -11.89 7.45
CA GLN A 151 -17.62 -13.15 7.93
C GLN A 151 -16.53 -14.02 8.55
N VAL A 152 -15.38 -14.11 7.88
CA VAL A 152 -14.22 -14.90 8.37
C VAL A 152 -13.60 -14.29 9.63
N ALA A 153 -13.51 -12.96 9.70
CA ALA A 153 -12.92 -12.25 10.83
C ALA A 153 -13.90 -12.03 12.01
N SER A 154 -15.20 -12.23 11.82
CA SER A 154 -16.24 -11.98 12.85
C SER A 154 -15.96 -12.70 14.17
N PRO A 155 -15.62 -14.01 14.21
CA PRO A 155 -15.30 -14.70 15.46
C PRO A 155 -14.13 -14.06 16.20
N LEU A 156 -13.07 -13.65 15.48
CA LEU A 156 -11.90 -12.99 16.06
C LEU A 156 -12.22 -11.57 16.55
N LEU A 157 -13.04 -10.82 15.81
CA LEU A 157 -13.48 -9.50 16.24
C LEU A 157 -14.33 -9.57 17.52
N SER A 158 -15.08 -10.65 17.73
CA SER A 158 -15.89 -10.85 18.93
C SER A 158 -15.04 -10.91 20.21
N LEU A 159 -13.82 -11.46 20.14
CA LEU A 159 -12.84 -11.51 21.24
C LEU A 159 -12.26 -10.15 21.64
N LEU A 160 -12.41 -9.13 20.79
CA LEU A 160 -11.96 -7.77 21.11
C LEU A 160 -12.99 -6.95 21.90
N ARG A 161 -14.19 -7.50 22.14
CA ARG A 161 -15.24 -6.82 22.90
C ARG A 161 -14.87 -6.77 24.38
N THR A 162 -14.95 -5.57 24.97
CA THR A 162 -14.60 -5.31 26.38
C THR A 162 -15.49 -6.05 27.40
N SER A 163 -16.64 -6.56 26.96
CA SER A 163 -17.63 -7.22 27.81
C SER A 163 -17.37 -8.72 28.05
N ILE A 164 -16.38 -9.32 27.38
CA ILE A 164 -16.16 -10.78 27.40
C ILE A 164 -14.69 -11.07 27.77
N PRO A 165 -14.41 -12.02 28.67
CA PRO A 165 -13.04 -12.48 28.92
C PRO A 165 -12.45 -13.13 27.66
N PHE A 166 -11.17 -12.90 27.40
CA PHE A 166 -10.49 -13.49 26.26
C PHE A 166 -10.39 -15.01 26.44
N MET A 167 -11.20 -15.76 25.71
CA MET A 167 -11.18 -17.23 25.70
C MET A 167 -11.06 -17.73 24.27
N TRP A 168 -9.94 -18.38 23.96
CA TRP A 168 -9.72 -18.95 22.65
C TRP A 168 -10.41 -20.32 22.54
N GLU A 169 -11.32 -20.43 21.58
CA GLU A 169 -12.15 -21.61 21.34
C GLU A 169 -11.87 -22.18 19.94
N PRO A 170 -12.30 -23.41 19.62
CA PRO A 170 -12.07 -24.00 18.30
C PRO A 170 -12.56 -23.15 17.12
N VAL A 171 -13.66 -22.40 17.29
CA VAL A 171 -14.20 -21.48 16.27
C VAL A 171 -13.22 -20.35 15.92
N HIS A 172 -12.45 -19.87 16.90
CA HIS A 172 -11.45 -18.83 16.73
C HIS A 172 -10.21 -19.37 16.01
N ASP A 173 -9.84 -20.62 16.28
CA ASP A 173 -8.76 -21.30 15.58
C ASP A 173 -9.09 -21.50 14.09
N GLN A 174 -10.31 -21.94 13.80
CA GLN A 174 -10.81 -22.07 12.43
C GLN A 174 -10.78 -20.73 11.68
N ALA A 175 -11.25 -19.64 12.31
CA ALA A 175 -11.21 -18.30 11.72
C ALA A 175 -9.76 -17.82 11.46
N PHE A 176 -8.84 -18.08 12.40
CA PHE A 176 -7.44 -17.72 12.27
C PHE A 176 -6.76 -18.47 11.11
N VAL A 177 -6.98 -19.79 11.02
CA VAL A 177 -6.45 -20.63 9.93
C VAL A 177 -7.07 -20.22 8.60
N ALA A 178 -8.37 -19.93 8.56
CA ALA A 178 -9.07 -19.48 7.35
C ALA A 178 -8.49 -18.16 6.82
N LEU A 179 -8.23 -17.17 7.71
CA LEU A 179 -7.54 -15.95 7.31
C LEU A 179 -6.13 -16.25 6.78
N LYS A 180 -5.32 -17.06 7.48
CA LYS A 180 -3.98 -17.42 6.99
C LYS A 180 -4.02 -18.13 5.64
N LYS A 181 -5.06 -18.92 5.35
CA LYS A 181 -5.28 -19.53 4.04
C LYS A 181 -5.69 -18.50 2.98
N ALA A 182 -6.54 -17.54 3.33
CA ALA A 182 -6.99 -16.47 2.43
C ALA A 182 -5.83 -15.65 1.86
N VAL A 183 -4.65 -15.65 2.52
CA VAL A 183 -3.41 -15.09 2.00
C VAL A 183 -3.04 -15.65 0.61
N PHE A 184 -3.22 -16.95 0.40
CA PHE A 184 -2.88 -17.61 -0.87
C PHE A 184 -3.93 -17.39 -1.96
N GLU A 185 -5.12 -16.96 -1.55
CA GLU A 185 -6.29 -16.75 -2.41
C GLU A 185 -6.62 -15.25 -2.54
N LEU A 186 -5.66 -14.36 -2.22
CA LEU A 186 -5.84 -12.91 -2.36
C LEU A 186 -6.14 -12.57 -3.82
N ALA A 187 -7.27 -11.90 -4.04
CA ALA A 187 -7.69 -11.51 -5.37
C ALA A 187 -6.79 -10.41 -5.93
N THR A 188 -6.55 -10.44 -7.25
CA THR A 188 -6.09 -9.25 -7.98
C THR A 188 -7.30 -8.35 -8.21
N LEU A 189 -7.22 -7.11 -7.74
CA LEU A 189 -8.30 -6.13 -7.94
C LEU A 189 -8.06 -5.38 -9.24
N ALA A 190 -9.08 -5.30 -10.09
CA ALA A 190 -9.01 -4.51 -11.31
C ALA A 190 -8.89 -3.02 -10.99
N LEU A 191 -8.22 -2.27 -11.86
CA LEU A 191 -8.23 -0.81 -11.81
C LEU A 191 -9.60 -0.32 -12.28
N PRO A 192 -10.30 0.51 -11.49
CA PRO A 192 -11.64 0.98 -11.87
C PRO A 192 -11.56 1.84 -13.13
N ASP A 193 -12.40 1.53 -14.12
CA ASP A 193 -12.58 2.36 -15.31
C ASP A 193 -13.54 3.52 -15.00
N PRO A 194 -13.09 4.78 -14.97
CA PRO A 194 -13.95 5.92 -14.67
C PRO A 194 -15.02 6.17 -15.75
N SER A 195 -14.92 5.53 -16.92
CA SER A 195 -15.91 5.66 -18.00
C SER A 195 -17.05 4.64 -17.90
N GLN A 196 -16.94 3.64 -17.02
CA GLN A 196 -17.94 2.57 -16.88
C GLN A 196 -18.82 2.77 -15.64
N PRO A 197 -20.10 2.37 -15.69
CA PRO A 197 -20.96 2.39 -14.52
C PRO A 197 -20.49 1.36 -13.47
N VAL A 198 -20.51 1.77 -12.20
CA VAL A 198 -20.15 0.89 -11.07
C VAL A 198 -21.41 0.21 -10.55
N TYR A 199 -21.39 -1.13 -10.50
CA TYR A 199 -22.47 -1.93 -9.92
C TYR A 199 -22.05 -2.46 -8.55
N ILE A 200 -22.92 -2.27 -7.55
CA ILE A 200 -22.71 -2.76 -6.19
C ILE A 200 -23.67 -3.93 -5.95
N ALA A 201 -23.14 -5.15 -5.94
CA ALA A 201 -23.88 -6.32 -5.48
C ALA A 201 -23.75 -6.42 -3.96
N HIS A 202 -24.89 -6.54 -3.27
CA HIS A 202 -24.94 -6.67 -1.81
C HIS A 202 -25.54 -8.03 -1.44
N ASP A 203 -24.85 -8.75 -0.57
CA ASP A 203 -25.33 -9.95 0.10
C ASP A 203 -25.27 -9.73 1.62
N ALA A 204 -26.44 -9.55 2.25
CA ALA A 204 -26.53 -9.50 3.70
C ALA A 204 -26.99 -10.88 4.18
N SER A 205 -26.12 -11.59 4.89
CA SER A 205 -26.41 -12.85 5.61
C SER A 205 -26.14 -12.66 7.09
#